data_AF-F0T1A9-F1
#
_entry.id   AF-F0T1A9-F1
#
_cell.length_a   1.000
_cell.length_b   1.000
_cell.length_c   1.000
_cell.angle_alpha   90.00
_cell.angle_beta   90.00
_cell.angle_gamma   90.00
#
_symmetry.space_group_name_H-M   'P 1'
#
loop_
_entity.id
_entity.type
_entity.pdbx_description
1 polymer ?
#
loop_
_entity_poly.entity_id
_entity_poly.type
_entity_poly.pdbx_seq_one_letter_code
_entity_poly.pdbx_strand_id
1 'polypeptide(L)' 'MVKAKYIDLIGKMICNIIDLRRNAILNAAFKEFAERGFDEASTNVIAKESGISKGLMFHYVNSKKDL' A
#
# COMPACT_ATOMS: atom_id res chain seq x y z
N MET A 1 -19.34 -20.09 -20.80
CA MET A 1 -19.53 -18.64 -20.55
C MET A 1 -19.49 -18.25 -19.06
N VAL A 2 -20.07 -19.02 -18.13
CA VAL A 2 -20.12 -18.67 -16.69
C VAL A 2 -18.74 -18.63 -15.99
N LYS A 3 -17.87 -19.62 -16.23
CA LYS A 3 -16.51 -19.66 -15.62
C LYS A 3 -15.64 -18.45 -15.97
N ALA A 4 -15.71 -17.94 -17.19
CA ALA A 4 -14.90 -16.80 -17.64
C ALA A 4 -15.28 -15.49 -16.92
N LYS A 5 -16.58 -15.25 -16.72
CA LYS A 5 -17.08 -14.09 -15.97
C LYS A 5 -16.65 -14.11 -14.50
N TYR A 6 -16.60 -15.29 -13.89
CA TYR A 6 -16.16 -15.46 -12.51
C TYR A 6 -14.66 -15.13 -12.34
N ILE A 7 -13.82 -15.57 -13.28
CA ILE A 7 -12.38 -15.25 -13.28
C ILE A 7 -12.14 -13.75 -13.45
N ASP A 8 -12.85 -13.09 -14.37
CA ASP A 8 -12.77 -11.63 -14.55
C ASP A 8 -13.20 -10.86 -13.30
N LEU A 9 -14.29 -11.28 -12.65
CA LEU A 9 -14.77 -10.65 -11.42
C LEU A 9 -13.76 -10.78 -10.27
N ILE A 10 -13.18 -11.97 -10.09
CA ILE A 10 -12.13 -12.20 -9.09
C ILE A 10 -10.90 -11.33 -9.41
N GLY A 11 -10.49 -11.26 -10.68
CA GLY A 11 -9.38 -10.41 -11.11
C GLY A 11 -9.58 -8.95 -10.73
N LYS A 12 -10.77 -8.40 -11.01
CA LYS A 12 -11.14 -7.03 -10.62
C LYS A 12 -11.12 -6.82 -9.10
N MET A 13 -11.64 -7.78 -8.35
CA MET A 13 -11.67 -7.72 -6.89
C MET A 13 -10.24 -7.72 -6.30
N ILE A 14 -9.35 -8.56 -6.82
CA ILE A 14 -7.95 -8.61 -6.40
C ILE A 14 -7.23 -7.29 -6.71
N CYS A 15 -7.41 -6.73 -7.91
CA CYS A 15 -6.80 -5.45 -8.28
C CYS A 15 -7.28 -4.33 -7.36
N ASN A 16 -8.58 -4.26 -7.09
CA ASN A 16 -9.13 -3.27 -6.16
C ASN A 16 -8.51 -3.37 -4.76
N ILE A 17 -8.31 -4.58 -4.24
CA ILE A 17 -7.65 -4.79 -2.95
C ILE A 17 -6.19 -4.33 -2.98
N ILE A 18 -5.46 -4.58 -4.08
CA ILE A 18 -4.08 -4.12 -4.28
C ILE A 18 -4.02 -2.59 -4.26
N ASP A 19 -4.95 -1.92 -4.95
CA ASP A 19 -5.04 -0.46 -5.00
C ASP A 19 -5.37 0.14 -3.62
N LEU A 20 -6.30 -0.46 -2.89
CA LEU A 20 -6.65 -0.03 -1.53
C LEU A 20 -5.46 -0.14 -0.58
N ARG A 21 -4.68 -1.23 -0.67
CA ARG A 21 -3.45 -1.40 0.14
C ARG A 21 -2.39 -0.39 -0.24
N ARG A 22 -2.17 -0.15 -1.54
CA ARG A 22 -1.23 0.87 -2.01
C ARG A 22 -1.62 2.26 -1.50
N ASN A 23 -2.90 2.62 -1.58
CA ASN A 23 -3.40 3.90 -1.09
C ASN A 23 -3.25 4.07 0.43
N ALA A 24 -3.47 3.00 1.21
CA ALA A 24 -3.25 3.03 2.66
C ALA A 24 -1.78 3.34 2.99
N ILE A 25 -0.83 2.75 2.26
CA ILE A 25 0.61 3.02 2.39
C ILE A 25 0.92 4.49 2.09
N LEU A 26 0.43 5.00 0.96
CA LEU A 26 0.69 6.39 0.54
C LEU A 26 0.09 7.40 1.53
N ASN A 27 -1.11 7.15 2.05
CA ASN A 27 -1.73 8.02 3.05
C ASN A 27 -0.96 8.04 4.37
N ALA A 28 -0.49 6.87 4.83
CA ALA A 28 0.35 6.78 6.03
C ALA A 28 1.70 7.50 5.84
N ALA A 29 2.31 7.33 4.66
CA ALA A 29 3.55 8.01 4.31
C ALA A 29 3.37 9.53 4.25
N PHE A 30 2.32 10.00 3.60
CA PHE A 30 1.98 11.41 3.52
C PHE A 30 1.85 12.03 4.92
N LYS A 31 1.14 11.36 5.84
CA LYS A 31 0.98 11.84 7.21
C LYS A 31 2.32 11.88 7.96
N GLU A 32 3.10 10.81 7.91
CA GLU A 32 4.41 10.76 8.58
C GLU A 32 5.37 11.81 8.01
N PHE A 33 5.40 12.00 6.68
CA PHE A 33 6.23 13.03 6.04
C PHE A 33 5.79 14.44 6.41
N ALA A 34 4.48 14.69 6.52
CA ALA A 34 3.96 15.99 6.95
C ALA A 34 4.32 16.31 8.41
N GLU A 35 4.38 15.30 9.29
CA GLU A 35 4.65 15.50 10.71
C GLU A 35 6.16 15.51 11.05
N ARG A 36 6.98 14.71 10.36
CA ARG A 36 8.39 14.49 10.68
C ARG A 36 9.35 15.08 9.66
N GLY A 37 8.88 15.36 8.44
CA GLY A 37 9.74 15.60 7.28
C GLY A 37 10.27 14.29 6.67
N PHE A 38 10.76 14.38 5.44
CA PHE A 38 11.18 13.19 4.69
C PHE A 38 12.32 12.44 5.38
N ASP A 39 13.34 13.13 5.89
CA ASP A 39 14.53 12.46 6.45
C ASP A 39 14.20 11.69 7.74
N GLU A 40 13.48 12.31 8.67
CA GLU A 40 13.13 11.73 9.98
C GLU A 40 11.95 10.76 9.94
N ALA A 41 11.18 10.72 8.85
CA ALA A 41 10.04 9.83 8.73
C ALA A 41 10.42 8.34 8.81
N SER A 42 9.66 7.58 9.60
CA SER A 42 9.96 6.17 9.84
C SER A 42 9.12 5.24 8.97
N THR A 43 9.80 4.43 8.14
CA THR A 43 9.15 3.34 7.38
C THR A 43 8.49 2.29 8.28
N ASN A 44 8.88 2.19 9.56
CA ASN A 44 8.19 1.33 10.52
C ASN A 44 6.83 1.93 10.92
N VAL A 45 6.77 3.25 11.11
CA VAL A 45 5.52 3.95 11.45
C VAL A 45 4.57 3.90 10.27
N ILE A 46 5.05 4.17 9.06
CA ILE A 46 4.26 4.12 7.82
C ILE A 46 3.63 2.74 7.62
N ALA A 47 4.41 1.67 7.78
CA ALA A 47 3.88 0.29 7.68
C ALA A 47 2.81 0.03 8.75
N LYS A 48 3.07 0.42 10.01
CA LYS A 48 2.14 0.25 11.12
C LYS A 48 0.82 0.98 10.88
N GLU A 49 0.86 2.25 10.48
CA GLU A 49 -0.32 3.09 10.25
C GLU A 49 -1.11 2.67 9.01
N SER A 50 -0.44 2.11 7.99
CA SER A 50 -1.11 1.51 6.82
C SER A 50 -1.72 0.13 7.08
N GLY A 51 -1.52 -0.43 8.28
CA GLY A 51 -2.11 -1.71 8.69
C GLY A 51 -1.47 -2.94 8.05
N ILE A 52 -0.23 -2.83 7.54
CA ILE A 52 0.50 -3.94 6.92
C ILE A 52 1.91 -4.09 7.51
N SER A 53 2.52 -5.25 7.32
CA SER A 53 3.91 -5.44 7.74
C SER A 53 4.87 -4.63 6.86
N LYS A 54 6.02 -4.21 7.41
CA LYS A 54 7.04 -3.48 6.65
C LYS A 54 7.59 -4.27 5.46
N GLY A 55 7.78 -5.58 5.63
CA GLY A 55 8.18 -6.45 4.52
C GLY A 55 7.13 -6.46 3.41
N LEU A 56 5.85 -6.56 3.76
CA LEU A 56 4.77 -6.49 2.78
C LEU A 56 4.67 -5.13 2.11
N MET A 57 4.86 -4.04 2.86
CA MET A 57 4.89 -2.69 2.33
C MET A 57 5.93 -2.55 1.20
N PHE A 58 7.12 -3.11 1.37
CA PHE A 58 8.15 -3.06 0.33
C PHE A 58 7.85 -3.89 -0.93
N HIS A 59 6.82 -4.74 -0.92
CA HIS A 59 6.29 -5.36 -2.13
C HIS A 59 5.37 -4.42 -2.93
N TYR A 60 4.79 -3.40 -2.28
CA TYR A 60 3.96 -2.40 -2.95
C TYR A 60 4.78 -1.17 -3.37
N VAL A 61 5.80 -0.79 -2.59
CA VAL A 61 6.66 0.38 -2.85
C VAL A 61 8.13 -0.03 -2.70
N ASN A 62 8.98 0.20 -3.69
CA ASN A 62 10.33 -0.42 -3.65
C ASN A 62 11.24 0.23 -2.61
N SER A 63 11.00 1.50 -2.28
CA SER A 63 11.84 2.26 -1.36
C SER A 63 11.07 3.37 -0.65
N LYS A 64 11.67 3.97 0.37
CA LYS A 64 11.15 5.19 1.01
C LYS A 64 11.06 6.38 0.02
N LYS A 65 11.87 6.38 -1.05
CA LYS A 65 11.84 7.42 -2.09
C LYS A 65 10.68 7.23 -3.09
N ASP A 66 10.06 6.06 -3.10
CA ASP A 66 8.92 5.72 -3.95
C ASP A 66 7.57 6.02 -3.27
N LEU A 67 7.62 6.51 -2.03
CA LEU A 67 6.49 6.88 -1.19
C LEU A 67 6.06 8.34 -1.39
#